data_AF-A0A7X6V1Q5-F1
#
_entry.id   AF-A0A7X6V1Q5-F1
#
_cell.length_a   1.000
_cell.length_b   1.000
_cell.length_c   1.000
_cell.angle_alpha   90.00
_cell.angle_beta   90.00
_cell.angle_gamma   90.00
#
_symmetry.space_group_name_H-M   'P 1'
#
loop_
_entity.id
_entity.type
_entity.pdbx_description
1 polymer ?
#
loop_
_entity_poly.entity_id
_entity_poly.type
_entity_poly.pdbx_seq_one_letter_code
_entity_poly.pdbx_strand_id
1 'polypeptide(L)'
;MSLMVSGLAYEMHIQSGITSFARKRLKAQVAARGGAEYAKFLLAKSFEASAFEESDEEAESFRILAKNLERGIGVFGIEVEMGASSATVDILPEAGRRNVNMLQDEDWEELLDQSGVPEETWPELIDCFMDFIDPGDEHRLHGAEADDGFYKSAGYEPKNAPLDTVDELLLIKGFTPAIVYGGPPTNPRDEPLRGIAHLLTTFGDGKVNVNTASREVLLTLTARGRMLDDWVVDDLLRERLGEDGLANTKDDGFASVAEAISKSGMDPVLADKISVSDRQYVRVISIGDNNGVRMGVWAVFEVARNRVIPIYWREEHMQ
;
A
#
# COMPACT_ATOMS: atom_id res chain seq x y z
N MET A 1 -39.29 32.44 -29.12
CA MET A 1 -37.92 32.80 -29.56
C MET A 1 -36.95 32.88 -28.37
N SER A 2 -37.15 33.76 -27.37
CA SER A 2 -36.20 33.91 -26.23
C SER A 2 -35.99 32.63 -25.39
N LEU A 3 -37.06 31.87 -25.10
CA LEU A 3 -36.96 30.60 -24.34
C LEU A 3 -36.18 29.50 -25.08
N MET A 4 -36.32 29.41 -26.42
CA MET A 4 -35.58 28.43 -27.21
C MET A 4 -34.09 28.77 -27.31
N VAL A 5 -33.75 30.06 -27.48
CA VAL A 5 -32.36 30.52 -27.49
C VAL A 5 -31.70 30.30 -26.12
N SER A 6 -32.42 30.56 -25.02
CA SER A 6 -31.94 30.27 -23.66
C SER A 6 -31.71 28.78 -23.42
N GLY A 7 -32.61 27.91 -23.92
CA GLY A 7 -32.45 26.45 -23.82
C GLY A 7 -31.22 25.95 -24.58
N LEU A 8 -31.03 26.41 -25.82
CA LEU A 8 -29.88 26.04 -26.64
C LEU A 8 -28.55 26.57 -26.06
N ALA A 9 -28.53 27.79 -25.53
CA ALA A 9 -27.35 28.33 -24.85
C ALA A 9 -26.99 27.53 -23.58
N TYR A 10 -28.00 27.10 -22.80
CA TYR A 10 -27.79 26.25 -21.64
C TYR A 10 -27.22 24.88 -22.04
N GLU A 11 -27.82 24.21 -23.03
CA GLU A 11 -27.30 22.93 -23.53
C GLU A 11 -25.86 23.06 -24.05
N MET A 12 -25.55 24.10 -24.83
CA MET A 12 -24.18 24.35 -25.30
C MET A 12 -23.20 24.58 -24.14
N HIS A 13 -23.62 25.27 -23.09
CA HIS A 13 -22.79 25.47 -21.90
C HIS A 13 -22.48 24.14 -21.20
N ILE A 14 -23.49 23.29 -21.02
CA ILE A 14 -23.33 21.95 -20.44
C ILE A 14 -22.41 21.09 -21.32
N GLN A 15 -22.64 21.05 -22.63
CA GLN A 15 -21.85 20.25 -23.58
C GLN A 15 -20.38 20.72 -23.63
N SER A 16 -20.15 22.04 -23.60
CA SER A 16 -18.81 22.62 -23.50
C SER A 16 -18.13 22.22 -22.19
N GLY A 17 -18.86 22.24 -21.08
CA GLY A 17 -18.39 21.79 -19.77
C GLY A 17 -17.96 20.32 -19.78
N ILE A 18 -18.83 19.44 -20.26
CA ILE A 18 -18.56 17.99 -20.39
C ILE A 18 -17.34 17.74 -21.28
N THR A 19 -17.27 18.39 -22.44
CA THR A 19 -16.16 18.22 -23.39
C THR A 19 -14.84 18.70 -22.79
N SER A 20 -14.87 19.84 -22.09
CA SER A 20 -13.70 20.38 -21.40
C SER A 20 -13.23 19.43 -20.30
N PHE A 21 -14.15 18.92 -19.48
CA PHE A 21 -13.85 17.95 -18.41
C PHE A 21 -13.29 16.65 -18.99
N ALA A 22 -13.92 16.07 -20.02
CA ALA A 22 -13.44 14.84 -20.65
C ALA A 22 -12.01 14.99 -21.19
N ARG A 23 -11.69 16.13 -21.81
CA ARG A 23 -10.33 16.43 -22.28
C ARG A 23 -9.33 16.57 -21.13
N LYS A 24 -9.69 17.27 -20.05
CA LYS A 24 -8.84 17.39 -18.86
C LYS A 24 -8.59 16.02 -18.21
N ARG A 25 -9.65 15.21 -18.07
CA ARG A 25 -9.57 13.85 -17.55
C ARG A 25 -8.64 12.97 -18.38
N LEU A 26 -8.74 13.01 -19.71
CA LEU A 26 -7.84 12.26 -20.58
C LEU A 26 -6.38 12.69 -20.39
N LYS A 27 -6.12 14.01 -20.28
CA LYS A 27 -4.76 14.53 -20.02
C LYS A 27 -4.23 14.09 -18.66
N ALA A 28 -5.06 14.17 -17.61
CA ALA A 28 -4.72 13.70 -16.27
C ALA A 28 -4.42 12.19 -16.25
N GLN A 29 -5.23 11.39 -16.95
CA GLN A 29 -4.99 9.94 -17.09
C GLN A 29 -3.67 9.64 -17.78
N VAL A 30 -3.36 10.34 -18.89
CA VAL A 30 -2.07 10.19 -19.58
C VAL A 30 -0.90 10.61 -18.69
N ALA A 31 -1.07 11.69 -17.91
CA ALA A 31 -0.05 12.12 -16.95
C ALA A 31 0.20 11.07 -15.86
N ALA A 32 -0.86 10.50 -15.28
CA ALA A 32 -0.75 9.42 -14.29
C ALA A 32 -0.04 8.18 -14.85
N ARG A 33 -0.37 7.78 -16.09
CA ARG A 33 0.35 6.68 -16.78
C ARG A 33 1.82 7.04 -17.03
N GLY A 34 2.10 8.27 -17.44
CA GLY A 34 3.45 8.76 -17.62
C GLY A 34 4.26 8.71 -16.32
N GLY A 35 3.64 9.01 -15.17
CA GLY A 35 4.29 8.96 -13.87
C GLY A 35 4.58 7.52 -13.46
N ALA A 36 3.68 6.57 -13.76
CA ALA A 36 3.95 5.15 -13.57
C ALA A 36 5.10 4.62 -14.46
N GLU A 37 5.20 5.08 -15.71
CA GLU A 37 6.33 4.73 -16.58
C GLU A 37 7.64 5.40 -16.12
N TYR A 38 7.58 6.63 -15.59
CA TYR A 38 8.73 7.27 -14.95
C TYR A 38 9.22 6.46 -13.73
N ALA A 39 8.30 6.00 -12.87
CA ALA A 39 8.64 5.15 -11.75
C ALA A 39 9.31 3.85 -12.19
N LYS A 40 8.78 3.20 -13.23
CA LYS A 40 9.36 2.00 -13.83
C LYS A 40 10.78 2.26 -14.37
N PHE A 41 11.00 3.40 -15.03
CA PHE A 41 12.32 3.81 -15.49
C PHE A 41 13.29 4.02 -14.32
N LEU A 42 12.86 4.73 -13.28
CA LEU A 42 13.66 4.97 -12.09
C LEU A 42 14.00 3.66 -11.35
N LEU A 43 13.04 2.74 -11.23
CA LEU A 43 13.27 1.39 -10.68
C LEU A 43 14.27 0.60 -11.51
N ALA A 44 14.20 0.64 -12.85
CA ALA A 44 15.19 0.00 -13.69
C ALA A 44 16.59 0.61 -13.47
N LYS A 45 16.67 1.94 -13.35
CA LYS A 45 17.92 2.66 -13.08
C LYS A 45 18.50 2.40 -11.69
N SER A 46 17.68 2.07 -10.70
CA SER A 46 18.16 1.69 -9.35
C SER A 46 19.14 0.51 -9.36
N PHE A 47 19.09 -0.40 -10.35
CA PHE A 47 20.05 -1.51 -10.47
C PHE A 47 21.39 -1.12 -11.08
N GLU A 48 21.46 0.04 -11.71
CA GLU A 48 22.67 0.62 -12.29
C GLU A 48 23.24 1.73 -11.37
N ALA A 49 22.62 2.01 -10.22
CA ALA A 49 22.91 3.17 -9.36
C ALA A 49 24.40 3.34 -8.99
N SER A 50 25.12 2.24 -8.77
CA SER A 50 26.57 2.24 -8.50
C SER A 50 27.45 2.60 -9.70
N ALA A 51 26.93 2.52 -10.93
CA ALA A 51 27.65 2.90 -12.14
C ALA A 51 27.64 4.41 -12.40
N PHE A 52 26.80 5.17 -11.69
CA PHE A 52 26.63 6.60 -11.92
C PHE A 52 27.60 7.48 -11.13
N GLU A 53 28.59 6.93 -10.41
CA GLU A 53 29.37 7.73 -9.43
C GLU A 53 29.95 9.04 -10.00
N GLU A 54 30.20 9.18 -11.30
CA GLU A 54 30.82 10.38 -11.89
C GLU A 54 30.35 10.76 -13.32
N SER A 55 29.04 10.89 -13.60
CA SER A 55 28.59 11.57 -14.84
C SER A 55 27.83 12.85 -14.54
N ASP A 56 28.31 13.98 -15.06
CA ASP A 56 27.69 15.32 -14.95
C ASP A 56 26.33 15.46 -15.67
N GLU A 57 25.88 14.43 -16.40
CA GLU A 57 24.68 14.49 -17.24
C GLU A 57 23.36 14.28 -16.46
N GLU A 58 23.38 13.56 -15.33
CA GLU A 58 22.17 13.27 -14.55
C GLU A 58 22.05 14.16 -13.32
N ALA A 59 20.86 14.68 -13.06
CA ALA A 59 20.59 15.50 -11.89
C ALA A 59 20.85 14.72 -10.60
N GLU A 60 21.54 15.34 -9.64
CA GLU A 60 21.88 14.72 -8.35
C GLU A 60 20.66 14.13 -7.62
N SER A 61 19.51 14.82 -7.68
CA SER A 61 18.26 14.34 -7.09
C SER A 61 17.81 13.00 -7.66
N PHE A 62 17.96 12.79 -8.98
CA PHE A 62 17.61 11.53 -9.63
C PHE A 62 18.47 10.37 -9.12
N ARG A 63 19.77 10.61 -8.95
CA ARG A 63 20.72 9.61 -8.43
C ARG A 63 20.42 9.21 -6.99
N ILE A 64 20.04 10.19 -6.15
CA ILE A 64 19.62 9.94 -4.76
C ILE A 64 18.39 9.05 -4.74
N LEU A 65 17.36 9.37 -5.53
CA LEU A 65 16.14 8.56 -5.62
C LEU A 65 16.43 7.13 -6.09
N ALA A 66 17.26 6.97 -7.12
CA ALA A 66 17.66 5.66 -7.63
C ALA A 66 18.42 4.83 -6.58
N LYS A 67 19.32 5.46 -5.82
CA LYS A 67 20.09 4.80 -4.75
C LYS A 67 19.23 4.43 -3.54
N ASN A 68 18.26 5.26 -3.17
CA ASN A 68 17.31 4.94 -2.12
C ASN A 68 16.47 3.72 -2.51
N LEU A 69 15.96 3.68 -3.75
CA LEU A 69 15.26 2.51 -4.27
C LEU A 69 16.15 1.27 -4.36
N GLU A 70 17.43 1.40 -4.72
CA GLU A 70 18.39 0.29 -4.72
C GLU A 70 18.50 -0.36 -3.34
N ARG A 71 18.53 0.47 -2.30
CA ARG A 71 18.59 0.09 -0.88
C ARG A 71 17.26 -0.41 -0.31
N GLY A 72 16.19 -0.38 -1.10
CA GLY A 72 14.84 -0.74 -0.64
C GLY A 72 14.17 0.33 0.22
N ILE A 73 14.58 1.59 0.09
CA ILE A 73 13.95 2.74 0.71
C ILE A 73 12.92 3.30 -0.27
N GLY A 74 11.71 3.56 0.22
CA GLY A 74 10.63 4.14 -0.58
C GLY A 74 10.88 5.61 -0.84
N VAL A 75 10.39 6.10 -1.97
CA VAL A 75 10.49 7.51 -2.34
C VAL A 75 9.11 8.08 -2.60
N PHE A 76 8.89 9.33 -2.21
CA PHE A 76 7.56 9.94 -2.13
C PHE A 76 7.54 11.32 -2.77
N GLY A 77 6.39 11.72 -3.31
CA GLY A 77 6.13 13.09 -3.76
C GLY A 77 6.99 13.52 -4.94
N ILE A 78 7.39 12.59 -5.81
CA ILE A 78 8.19 12.94 -6.99
C ILE A 78 7.28 13.63 -8.00
N GLU A 79 7.56 14.91 -8.28
CA GLU A 79 6.83 15.69 -9.28
C GLU A 79 7.42 15.49 -10.67
N VAL A 80 6.57 15.05 -11.62
CA VAL A 80 6.93 14.82 -13.01
C VAL A 80 6.10 15.73 -13.91
N GLU A 81 6.76 16.73 -14.51
CA GLU A 81 6.13 17.68 -15.43
C GLU A 81 5.95 17.08 -16.83
N MET A 82 4.74 17.20 -17.39
CA MET A 82 4.36 16.66 -18.70
C MET A 82 3.63 17.72 -19.54
N GLY A 83 4.33 18.82 -19.79
CA GLY A 83 3.83 19.95 -20.57
C GLY A 83 2.80 20.78 -19.79
N ALA A 84 1.51 20.51 -20.01
CA ALA A 84 0.42 21.25 -19.35
C ALA A 84 -0.27 20.43 -18.24
N SER A 85 0.28 19.28 -17.89
CA SER A 85 -0.16 18.38 -16.83
C SER A 85 1.06 17.98 -16.01
N SER A 86 0.85 17.57 -14.78
CA SER A 86 1.89 17.01 -13.92
C SER A 86 1.45 15.67 -13.35
N ALA A 87 2.38 14.92 -12.81
CA ALA A 87 2.09 13.75 -12.00
C ALA A 87 2.92 13.74 -10.72
N THR A 88 2.28 13.52 -9.58
CA THR A 88 2.94 13.21 -8.31
C THR A 88 3.10 11.69 -8.21
N VAL A 89 4.30 11.21 -7.90
CA VAL A 89 4.65 9.78 -7.91
C VAL A 89 5.26 9.34 -6.58
N ASP A 90 4.69 8.28 -6.00
CA ASP A 90 5.24 7.54 -4.87
C ASP A 90 5.66 6.14 -5.33
N ILE A 91 6.80 5.65 -4.84
CA ILE A 91 7.36 4.35 -5.16
C ILE A 91 7.74 3.65 -3.85
N LEU A 92 6.96 2.65 -3.46
CA LEU A 92 6.96 2.07 -2.13
C LEU A 92 7.08 0.55 -2.19
N PRO A 93 8.11 -0.06 -1.60
CA PRO A 93 8.13 -1.51 -1.41
C PRO A 93 6.85 -2.04 -0.75
N GLU A 94 6.29 -3.12 -1.29
CA GLU A 94 5.13 -3.80 -0.71
C GLU A 94 5.44 -4.36 0.69
N ALA A 95 6.71 -4.69 0.96
CA ALA A 95 7.19 -5.08 2.28
C ALA A 95 7.02 -3.98 3.34
N GLY A 96 6.68 -2.74 2.98
CA GLY A 96 6.22 -1.73 3.94
C GLY A 96 4.83 -2.01 4.53
N ARG A 97 4.18 -3.12 4.15
CA ARG A 97 2.88 -3.60 4.64
C ARG A 97 2.99 -5.06 5.07
N ARG A 98 1.94 -5.55 5.72
CA ARG A 98 1.85 -6.91 6.26
C ARG A 98 1.34 -7.86 5.18
N ASN A 99 2.09 -8.93 4.88
CA ASN A 99 1.57 -9.97 3.98
C ASN A 99 0.51 -10.79 4.71
N VAL A 100 -0.76 -10.61 4.32
CA VAL A 100 -1.93 -11.24 4.93
C VAL A 100 -1.83 -12.77 4.93
N ASN A 101 -1.23 -13.34 3.87
CA ASN A 101 -1.08 -14.79 3.71
C ASN A 101 -0.01 -15.41 4.64
N MET A 102 0.74 -14.59 5.38
CA MET A 102 1.80 -15.02 6.29
C MET A 102 1.49 -14.70 7.76
N LEU A 103 0.38 -14.04 8.04
CA LEU A 103 -0.02 -13.67 9.40
C LEU A 103 -0.34 -14.92 10.22
N GLN A 104 0.17 -14.96 11.44
CA GLN A 104 -0.20 -15.94 12.46
C GLN A 104 -1.26 -15.33 13.39
N ASP A 105 -1.84 -16.15 14.27
CA ASP A 105 -2.89 -15.73 15.21
C ASP A 105 -2.49 -14.46 16.00
N GLU A 106 -1.30 -14.44 16.61
CA GLU A 106 -0.78 -13.26 17.34
C GLU A 106 -0.58 -12.03 16.43
N ASP A 107 -0.27 -12.24 15.13
CA ASP A 107 -0.15 -11.13 14.18
C ASP A 107 -1.55 -10.58 13.80
N TRP A 108 -2.56 -11.43 13.75
CA TRP A 108 -3.95 -11.05 13.47
C TRP A 108 -4.60 -10.33 14.65
N GLU A 109 -4.44 -10.85 15.87
CA GLU A 109 -4.97 -10.24 17.10
C GLU A 109 -4.50 -8.79 17.22
N GLU A 110 -3.19 -8.55 17.10
CA GLU A 110 -2.63 -7.20 17.16
C GLU A 110 -3.14 -6.31 16.01
N LEU A 111 -3.22 -6.84 14.78
CA LEU A 111 -3.71 -6.08 13.63
C LEU A 111 -5.18 -5.66 13.79
N LEU A 112 -6.01 -6.53 14.37
CA LEU A 112 -7.42 -6.25 14.66
C LEU A 112 -7.56 -5.25 15.82
N ASP A 113 -6.74 -5.36 16.86
CA ASP A 113 -6.67 -4.41 17.99
C ASP A 113 -6.33 -3.00 17.51
N GLN A 114 -5.24 -2.85 16.74
CA GLN A 114 -4.81 -1.57 16.19
C GLN A 114 -5.86 -0.93 15.27
N SER A 115 -6.78 -1.73 14.74
CA SER A 115 -7.86 -1.30 13.85
C SER A 115 -9.18 -1.00 14.58
N GLY A 116 -9.24 -1.24 15.89
CA GLY A 116 -10.40 -1.02 16.74
C GLY A 116 -11.47 -2.11 16.62
N VAL A 117 -11.13 -3.28 16.08
CA VAL A 117 -12.08 -4.39 15.94
C VAL A 117 -12.31 -5.02 17.32
N PRO A 118 -13.57 -5.26 17.75
CA PRO A 118 -13.84 -5.81 19.08
C PRO A 118 -13.26 -7.22 19.29
N GLU A 119 -12.58 -7.43 20.42
CA GLU A 119 -11.86 -8.68 20.78
C GLU A 119 -12.75 -9.93 20.71
N GLU A 120 -14.05 -9.80 21.03
CA GLU A 120 -15.00 -10.91 20.97
C GLU A 120 -15.21 -11.49 19.56
N THR A 121 -14.86 -10.72 18.52
CA THR A 121 -14.98 -11.15 17.12
C THR A 121 -13.72 -11.80 16.58
N TRP A 122 -12.57 -11.63 17.24
CA TRP A 122 -11.28 -12.08 16.71
C TRP A 122 -11.22 -13.59 16.49
N PRO A 123 -11.68 -14.47 17.42
CA PRO A 123 -11.61 -15.91 17.20
C PRO A 123 -12.35 -16.37 15.94
N GLU A 124 -13.54 -15.81 15.65
CA GLU A 124 -14.30 -16.14 14.44
C GLU A 124 -13.59 -15.63 13.19
N LEU A 125 -13.11 -14.38 13.19
CA LEU A 125 -12.41 -13.80 12.03
C LEU A 125 -11.12 -14.56 11.70
N ILE A 126 -10.32 -14.89 12.71
CA ILE A 126 -9.05 -15.58 12.54
C ILE A 126 -9.31 -17.01 12.07
N ASP A 127 -10.18 -17.77 12.74
CA ASP A 127 -10.49 -19.15 12.33
C ASP A 127 -11.07 -19.20 10.92
N CYS A 128 -12.01 -18.31 10.58
CA CYS A 128 -12.59 -18.25 9.23
C CYS A 128 -11.56 -17.85 8.16
N PHE A 129 -10.64 -16.94 8.48
CA PHE A 129 -9.56 -16.60 7.57
C PHE A 129 -8.64 -17.79 7.32
N MET A 130 -8.25 -18.48 8.39
CA MET A 130 -7.33 -19.61 8.30
C MET A 130 -7.94 -20.79 7.52
N ASP A 131 -9.21 -21.11 7.75
CA ASP A 131 -9.95 -22.11 6.98
C ASP A 131 -10.04 -21.68 5.50
N PHE A 132 -10.30 -20.40 5.23
CA PHE A 132 -10.48 -19.92 3.86
C PHE A 132 -9.26 -20.10 2.94
N ILE A 133 -8.05 -20.04 3.49
CA ILE A 133 -6.81 -20.12 2.74
C ILE A 133 -6.16 -21.51 2.78
N ASP A 134 -6.53 -22.37 3.71
CA ASP A 134 -5.87 -23.66 3.88
C ASP A 134 -6.43 -24.73 2.93
N PRO A 135 -5.62 -25.70 2.47
CA PRO A 135 -6.09 -26.65 1.46
C PRO A 135 -7.12 -27.70 1.95
N GLY A 136 -7.42 -27.72 3.25
CA GLY A 136 -8.31 -28.69 3.88
C GLY A 136 -9.79 -28.40 3.63
N ASP A 137 -10.63 -29.28 4.18
CA ASP A 137 -12.08 -29.09 4.28
C ASP A 137 -12.53 -29.24 5.76
N GLU A 138 -11.58 -29.21 6.71
CA GLU A 138 -11.85 -29.35 8.15
C GLU A 138 -11.89 -27.96 8.78
N HIS A 139 -13.05 -27.57 9.31
CA HIS A 139 -13.19 -26.26 9.92
C HIS A 139 -12.62 -26.20 11.34
N ARG A 140 -12.04 -25.05 11.70
CA ARG A 140 -11.64 -24.72 13.09
C ARG A 140 -12.85 -24.50 14.00
N LEU A 141 -12.62 -24.23 15.29
CA LEU A 141 -13.69 -24.13 16.31
C LEU A 141 -14.75 -23.09 15.95
N HIS A 142 -14.33 -21.91 15.47
CA HIS A 142 -15.21 -20.84 15.01
C HIS A 142 -15.09 -20.61 13.49
N GLY A 143 -14.43 -21.53 12.79
CA GLY A 143 -14.15 -21.44 11.38
C GLY A 143 -15.35 -21.80 10.51
N ALA A 144 -15.13 -21.82 9.19
CA ALA A 144 -16.16 -22.10 8.21
C ALA A 144 -15.56 -22.64 6.91
N GLU A 145 -16.13 -23.75 6.45
CA GLU A 145 -15.75 -24.43 5.20
C GLU A 145 -16.91 -24.45 4.20
N ALA A 146 -16.73 -25.07 3.03
CA ALA A 146 -17.73 -25.11 1.96
C ALA A 146 -19.15 -25.56 2.40
N ASP A 147 -19.26 -26.34 3.48
CA ASP A 147 -20.55 -26.79 4.02
C ASP A 147 -21.22 -25.82 5.02
N ASP A 148 -20.56 -24.73 5.41
CA ASP A 148 -21.13 -23.68 6.25
C ASP A 148 -22.30 -22.97 5.53
N GLY A 149 -23.30 -22.53 6.31
CA GLY A 149 -24.48 -21.86 5.78
C GLY A 149 -24.16 -20.55 5.04
N PHE A 150 -23.12 -19.83 5.45
CA PHE A 150 -22.64 -18.61 4.80
C PHE A 150 -22.25 -18.90 3.35
N TYR A 151 -21.29 -19.80 3.11
CA TYR A 151 -20.79 -20.13 1.77
C TYR A 151 -21.86 -20.78 0.90
N LYS A 152 -22.67 -21.69 1.45
CA LYS A 152 -23.84 -22.26 0.76
C LYS A 152 -24.81 -21.19 0.26
N SER A 153 -25.05 -20.14 1.05
CA SER A 153 -25.95 -19.05 0.67
C SER A 153 -25.31 -18.08 -0.33
N ALA A 154 -24.00 -17.87 -0.22
CA ALA A 154 -23.24 -16.96 -1.07
C ALA A 154 -22.98 -17.53 -2.47
N GLY A 155 -23.01 -18.86 -2.61
CA GLY A 155 -22.89 -19.55 -3.91
C GLY A 155 -21.45 -19.65 -4.41
N TYR A 156 -20.48 -19.58 -3.50
CA TYR A 156 -19.06 -19.85 -3.74
C TYR A 156 -18.48 -20.62 -2.55
N GLU A 157 -17.32 -21.22 -2.75
CA GLU A 157 -16.61 -22.02 -1.74
C GLU A 157 -15.39 -21.24 -1.22
N PRO A 158 -14.91 -21.57 -0.01
CA PRO A 158 -13.58 -21.18 0.45
C PRO A 158 -12.52 -21.41 -0.63
N LYS A 159 -11.50 -20.55 -0.67
CA LYS A 159 -10.54 -20.53 -1.77
C LYS A 159 -9.56 -21.71 -1.71
N ASN A 160 -9.26 -22.17 -0.50
CA ASN A 160 -8.31 -23.25 -0.21
C ASN A 160 -6.92 -22.98 -0.81
N ALA A 161 -6.58 -21.69 -0.90
CA ALA A 161 -5.32 -21.16 -1.39
C ALA A 161 -5.09 -19.73 -0.86
N PRO A 162 -3.83 -19.23 -0.88
CA PRO A 162 -3.53 -17.86 -0.53
C PRO A 162 -4.39 -16.83 -1.29
N LEU A 163 -4.66 -15.70 -0.64
CA LEU A 163 -5.33 -14.56 -1.26
C LEU A 163 -4.45 -13.99 -2.38
N ASP A 164 -5.06 -13.70 -3.53
CA ASP A 164 -4.45 -12.96 -4.63
C ASP A 164 -4.56 -11.45 -4.39
N THR A 165 -5.67 -11.01 -3.78
CA THR A 165 -5.94 -9.60 -3.45
C THR A 165 -6.47 -9.43 -2.03
N VAL A 166 -6.21 -8.27 -1.42
CA VAL A 166 -6.73 -7.93 -0.09
C VAL A 166 -8.27 -7.85 -0.08
N ASP A 167 -8.89 -7.50 -1.21
CA ASP A 167 -10.35 -7.41 -1.34
C ASP A 167 -11.05 -8.76 -1.17
N GLU A 168 -10.34 -9.89 -1.37
CA GLU A 168 -10.88 -11.23 -1.11
C GLU A 168 -11.20 -11.48 0.37
N LEU A 169 -10.70 -10.65 1.29
CA LEU A 169 -11.17 -10.69 2.69
C LEU A 169 -12.69 -10.54 2.79
N LEU A 170 -13.33 -9.79 1.89
CA LEU A 170 -14.79 -9.64 1.87
C LEU A 170 -15.56 -10.91 1.48
N LEU A 171 -14.85 -11.93 0.99
CA LEU A 171 -15.43 -13.24 0.68
C LEU A 171 -15.41 -14.16 1.90
N ILE A 172 -14.71 -13.78 2.97
CA ILE A 172 -14.55 -14.59 4.17
C ILE A 172 -15.68 -14.25 5.15
N LYS A 173 -16.28 -15.28 5.74
CA LYS A 173 -17.32 -15.11 6.76
C LYS A 173 -16.82 -14.18 7.88
N GLY A 174 -17.67 -13.23 8.28
CA GLY A 174 -17.39 -12.26 9.35
C GLY A 174 -16.67 -10.98 8.89
N PHE A 175 -15.88 -11.01 7.82
CA PHE A 175 -15.20 -9.81 7.33
C PHE A 175 -16.18 -8.85 6.63
N THR A 176 -16.40 -7.70 7.25
CA THR A 176 -17.31 -6.66 6.73
C THR A 176 -16.54 -5.55 6.01
N PRO A 177 -17.19 -4.76 5.13
CA PRO A 177 -16.56 -3.56 4.56
C PRO A 177 -16.03 -2.58 5.60
N ALA A 178 -16.65 -2.50 6.78
CA ALA A 178 -16.19 -1.64 7.86
C ALA A 178 -14.90 -2.16 8.53
N ILE A 179 -14.73 -3.48 8.64
CA ILE A 179 -13.48 -4.09 9.11
C ILE A 179 -12.39 -3.92 8.04
N VAL A 180 -12.71 -4.20 6.77
CA VAL A 180 -11.71 -4.19 5.68
C VAL A 180 -11.28 -2.76 5.32
N TYR A 181 -12.20 -1.84 5.08
CA TYR A 181 -11.89 -0.48 4.60
C TYR A 181 -12.08 0.62 5.63
N GLY A 182 -12.53 0.28 6.83
CA GLY A 182 -12.89 1.24 7.85
C GLY A 182 -14.33 1.73 7.69
N GLY A 183 -14.87 2.31 8.75
CA GLY A 183 -16.25 2.77 8.75
C GLY A 183 -16.67 3.47 10.03
N PRO A 184 -17.79 4.21 9.99
CA PRO A 184 -18.37 4.78 11.18
C PRO A 184 -18.75 3.66 12.16
N PRO A 185 -18.69 3.92 13.48
CA PRO A 185 -19.07 2.94 14.47
C PRO A 185 -20.56 2.60 14.35
N THR A 186 -20.93 1.35 14.62
CA THR A 186 -22.33 0.91 14.64
C THR A 186 -23.14 1.64 15.73
N ASN A 187 -22.48 1.96 16.84
CA ASN A 187 -23.02 2.80 17.91
C ASN A 187 -22.27 4.13 17.93
N PRO A 188 -22.95 5.30 17.94
CA PRO A 188 -22.30 6.61 17.96
C PRO A 188 -21.36 6.88 19.15
N ARG A 189 -21.31 6.00 20.15
CA ARG A 189 -20.42 6.09 21.32
C ARG A 189 -19.10 5.32 21.16
N ASP A 190 -19.02 4.43 20.18
CA ASP A 190 -17.84 3.61 19.96
C ASP A 190 -16.87 4.33 19.02
N GLU A 191 -15.62 3.88 18.97
CA GLU A 191 -14.63 4.41 18.03
C GLU A 191 -14.89 3.88 16.61
N PRO A 192 -14.67 4.70 15.57
CA PRO A 192 -14.75 4.22 14.19
C PRO A 192 -13.71 3.14 13.92
N LEU A 193 -14.07 2.14 13.11
CA LEU A 193 -13.10 1.18 12.61
C LEU A 193 -12.19 1.87 11.61
N ARG A 194 -10.88 1.66 11.78
CA ARG A 194 -9.86 2.28 10.92
C ARG A 194 -9.72 1.59 9.57
N GLY A 195 -10.12 0.33 9.51
CA GLY A 195 -9.90 -0.54 8.35
C GLY A 195 -8.53 -1.21 8.41
N ILE A 196 -8.45 -2.43 7.88
CA ILE A 196 -7.18 -3.19 7.82
C ILE A 196 -6.53 -3.17 6.44
N ALA A 197 -7.29 -2.87 5.37
CA ALA A 197 -6.84 -3.08 4.00
C ALA A 197 -5.58 -2.27 3.63
N HIS A 198 -5.43 -1.06 4.17
CA HIS A 198 -4.26 -0.22 3.91
C HIS A 198 -3.00 -0.68 4.65
N LEU A 199 -3.13 -1.58 5.64
CA LEU A 199 -2.02 -2.21 6.35
C LEU A 199 -1.51 -3.46 5.63
N LEU A 200 -2.31 -4.01 4.71
CA LEU A 200 -2.12 -5.33 4.15
C LEU A 200 -1.58 -5.32 2.72
N THR A 201 -0.95 -6.44 2.36
CA THR A 201 -0.56 -6.84 1.02
C THR A 201 -0.70 -8.36 0.88
N THR A 202 -0.72 -8.87 -0.35
CA THR A 202 -0.61 -10.32 -0.65
C THR A 202 0.78 -10.70 -1.14
N PHE A 203 1.70 -9.73 -1.22
CA PHE A 203 3.06 -9.89 -1.76
C PHE A 203 4.13 -9.94 -0.67
N GLY A 204 5.29 -10.53 -0.99
CA GLY A 204 6.48 -10.57 -0.12
C GLY A 204 6.55 -11.80 0.79
N ASP A 205 7.63 -11.90 1.56
CA ASP A 205 7.93 -13.07 2.42
C ASP A 205 7.35 -12.97 3.84
N GLY A 206 6.61 -11.89 4.13
CA GLY A 206 6.02 -11.61 5.45
C GLY A 206 6.85 -10.71 6.35
N LYS A 207 8.10 -10.39 6.00
CA LYS A 207 8.90 -9.41 6.74
C LYS A 207 8.51 -7.99 6.40
N VAL A 208 8.54 -7.13 7.41
CA VAL A 208 8.20 -5.70 7.26
C VAL A 208 9.46 -4.86 7.04
N ASN A 209 9.51 -4.15 5.92
CA ASN A 209 10.59 -3.22 5.60
C ASN A 209 10.43 -1.91 6.39
N VAL A 210 11.19 -1.76 7.48
CA VAL A 210 11.10 -0.61 8.40
C VAL A 210 11.49 0.73 7.78
N ASN A 211 12.25 0.72 6.67
CA ASN A 211 12.57 1.95 5.92
C ASN A 211 11.35 2.52 5.19
N THR A 212 10.25 1.75 5.11
CA THR A 212 9.08 2.09 4.29
C THR A 212 7.76 1.97 5.02
N ALA A 213 7.70 1.13 6.05
CA ALA A 213 6.48 0.84 6.79
C ALA A 213 5.86 2.09 7.42
N SER A 214 4.53 2.17 7.42
CA SER A 214 3.81 3.22 8.14
C SER A 214 3.87 2.96 9.66
N ARG A 215 3.55 4.00 10.44
CA ARG A 215 3.40 3.86 11.90
C ARG A 215 2.46 2.71 12.27
N GLU A 216 1.31 2.66 11.60
CA GLU A 216 0.27 1.68 11.87
C GLU A 216 0.73 0.26 11.54
N VAL A 217 1.45 0.05 10.43
CA VAL A 217 2.04 -1.26 10.10
C VAL A 217 3.08 -1.68 11.14
N LEU A 218 3.91 -0.75 11.61
CA LEU A 218 4.92 -1.05 12.63
C LEU A 218 4.28 -1.46 13.97
N LEU A 219 3.18 -0.83 14.36
CA LEU A 219 2.47 -1.20 15.59
C LEU A 219 1.88 -2.62 15.52
N THR A 220 1.56 -3.14 14.34
CA THR A 220 1.08 -4.53 14.20
C THR A 220 2.17 -5.61 14.31
N LEU A 221 3.43 -5.24 14.51
CA LEU A 221 4.53 -6.20 14.54
C LEU A 221 4.58 -6.93 15.89
N THR A 222 4.40 -8.26 15.85
CA THR A 222 4.53 -9.12 17.02
C THR A 222 5.53 -10.25 16.81
N ALA A 223 6.19 -10.66 17.89
CA ALA A 223 7.04 -11.85 17.94
C ALA A 223 7.15 -12.40 19.36
N ARG A 224 6.71 -13.64 19.58
CA ARG A 224 6.87 -14.37 20.85
C ARG A 224 6.27 -13.62 22.05
N GLY A 225 5.07 -13.05 21.90
CA GLY A 225 4.41 -12.28 22.94
C GLY A 225 4.98 -10.88 23.14
N ARG A 226 5.73 -10.34 22.18
CA ARG A 226 6.34 -9.00 22.23
C ARG A 226 5.90 -8.19 21.03
N MET A 227 5.56 -6.93 21.29
CA MET A 227 5.14 -5.92 20.30
C MET A 227 6.09 -4.72 20.33
N LEU A 228 5.99 -3.84 19.34
CA LEU A 228 6.72 -2.57 19.35
C LEU A 228 5.98 -1.53 20.20
N ASP A 229 6.69 -0.94 21.16
CA ASP A 229 6.18 0.22 21.88
C ASP A 229 6.12 1.45 20.98
N ASP A 230 5.20 2.37 21.25
CA ASP A 230 5.04 3.64 20.51
C ASP A 230 6.35 4.43 20.36
N TRP A 231 7.16 4.51 21.42
CA TRP A 231 8.41 5.26 21.41
C TRP A 231 9.47 4.62 20.50
N VAL A 232 9.49 3.28 20.39
CA VAL A 232 10.36 2.56 19.46
C VAL A 232 9.93 2.86 18.02
N VAL A 233 8.62 2.88 17.77
CA VAL A 233 8.07 3.23 16.45
C VAL A 233 8.42 4.68 16.09
N ASP A 234 8.28 5.61 17.02
CA ASP A 234 8.64 7.01 16.79
C ASP A 234 10.14 7.18 16.50
N ASP A 235 11.01 6.47 17.22
CA ASP A 235 12.45 6.46 16.93
C ASP A 235 12.74 5.81 15.56
N LEU A 236 12.10 4.70 15.18
CA LEU A 236 12.27 4.13 13.84
C LEU A 236 11.90 5.13 12.72
N LEU A 237 10.78 5.82 12.88
CA LEU A 237 10.29 6.79 11.90
C LEU A 237 11.17 8.05 11.83
N ARG A 238 11.76 8.47 12.95
CA ARG A 238 12.72 9.58 12.97
C ARG A 238 14.06 9.17 12.36
N GLU A 239 14.65 8.09 12.86
CA GLU A 239 16.01 7.67 12.52
C GLU A 239 16.14 7.18 11.07
N ARG A 240 15.04 6.74 10.44
CA ARG A 240 15.04 6.39 9.01
C ARG A 240 15.09 7.62 8.08
N LEU A 241 14.86 8.84 8.57
CA LEU A 241 15.02 10.08 7.79
C LEU A 241 16.45 10.64 7.85
N GLY A 242 17.38 9.91 8.48
CA GLY A 242 18.74 10.37 8.64
C GLY A 242 18.90 11.52 9.65
N GLU A 243 20.05 12.19 9.58
CA GLU A 243 20.39 13.29 10.49
C GLU A 243 19.71 14.60 10.09
N ASP A 244 19.40 14.77 8.80
CA ASP A 244 18.76 15.98 8.28
C ASP A 244 17.24 16.01 8.49
N GLY A 245 16.62 14.86 8.72
CA GLY A 245 15.19 14.71 8.96
C GLY A 245 14.32 15.00 7.73
N LEU A 246 14.91 14.97 6.54
CA LEU A 246 14.26 15.24 5.27
C LEU A 246 14.17 13.96 4.45
N ALA A 247 13.00 13.64 3.92
CA ALA A 247 12.84 12.48 3.05
C ALA A 247 13.48 12.72 1.67
N ASN A 248 13.83 11.60 1.01
CA ASN A 248 14.47 11.54 -0.31
C ASN A 248 15.88 12.13 -0.34
N THR A 249 16.66 11.94 0.74
CA THR A 249 18.04 12.41 0.89
C THR A 249 19.01 11.22 0.95
N LYS A 250 20.31 11.52 1.04
CA LYS A 250 21.38 10.50 0.95
C LYS A 250 21.52 9.66 2.22
N ASP A 251 21.14 10.24 3.36
CA ASP A 251 21.25 9.67 4.70
C ASP A 251 19.98 8.93 5.16
N ASP A 252 18.95 8.87 4.29
CA ASP A 252 17.75 8.06 4.52
C ASP A 252 18.07 6.58 4.74
N GLY A 253 17.24 5.96 5.58
CA GLY A 253 17.08 4.54 5.83
C GLY A 253 18.22 3.87 6.59
N PHE A 254 17.88 2.81 7.31
CA PHE A 254 18.84 1.91 7.95
C PHE A 254 19.55 1.05 6.92
N ALA A 255 20.86 0.83 7.09
CA ALA A 255 21.64 -0.06 6.24
C ALA A 255 21.54 -1.53 6.65
N SER A 256 21.11 -1.81 7.88
CA SER A 256 20.92 -3.18 8.39
C SER A 256 19.86 -3.24 9.48
N VAL A 257 19.31 -4.44 9.70
CA VAL A 257 18.40 -4.72 10.83
C VAL A 257 19.06 -4.42 12.18
N ALA A 258 20.36 -4.73 12.31
CA ALA A 258 21.11 -4.44 13.53
C ALA A 258 21.23 -2.92 13.81
N GLU A 259 21.37 -2.12 12.76
CA GLU A 259 21.37 -0.65 12.89
C GLU A 259 19.99 -0.13 13.32
N ALA A 260 18.92 -0.62 12.69
CA ALA A 260 17.55 -0.25 13.07
C ALA A 260 17.27 -0.56 14.54
N ILE A 261 17.67 -1.74 15.02
CA ILE A 261 17.56 -2.15 16.42
C ILE A 261 18.38 -1.24 17.33
N SER A 262 19.65 -1.00 16.97
CA SER A 262 20.55 -0.19 17.81
C SER A 262 20.10 1.26 17.94
N LYS A 263 19.52 1.85 16.88
CA LYS A 263 19.08 3.25 16.86
C LYS A 263 17.71 3.45 17.53
N SER A 264 16.81 2.47 17.43
CA SER A 264 15.44 2.57 17.97
C SER A 264 15.23 1.95 19.34
N GLY A 265 16.17 1.12 19.82
CA GLY A 265 15.97 0.35 21.04
C GLY A 265 14.96 -0.81 20.89
N MET A 266 14.58 -1.16 19.65
CA MET A 266 13.72 -2.30 19.35
C MET A 266 14.23 -3.60 20.00
N ASP A 267 13.32 -4.42 20.54
CA ASP A 267 13.69 -5.73 21.07
C ASP A 267 14.21 -6.64 19.95
N PRO A 268 15.44 -7.21 20.06
CA PRO A 268 16.00 -8.09 19.05
C PRO A 268 15.16 -9.33 18.72
N VAL A 269 14.18 -9.70 19.55
CA VAL A 269 13.23 -10.79 19.24
C VAL A 269 12.42 -10.51 17.97
N LEU A 270 12.20 -9.24 17.62
CA LEU A 270 11.49 -8.85 16.38
C LEU A 270 12.40 -8.82 15.14
N ALA A 271 13.71 -9.07 15.27
CA ALA A 271 14.66 -8.97 14.16
C ALA A 271 14.28 -9.85 12.95
N ASP A 272 13.72 -11.03 13.21
CA ASP A 272 13.30 -11.97 12.15
C ASP A 272 12.00 -11.56 11.44
N LYS A 273 11.25 -10.61 12.01
CA LYS A 273 9.99 -10.09 11.45
C LYS A 273 10.19 -8.86 10.57
N ILE A 274 11.39 -8.29 10.53
CA ILE A 274 11.69 -7.07 9.77
C ILE A 274 12.74 -7.27 8.68
N SER A 275 12.72 -6.37 7.71
CA SER A 275 13.76 -6.17 6.71
C SER A 275 14.09 -4.68 6.58
N VAL A 276 15.15 -4.35 5.85
CA VAL A 276 15.52 -2.95 5.55
C VAL A 276 15.68 -2.70 4.05
N SER A 277 15.62 -3.76 3.24
CA SER A 277 16.02 -3.74 1.84
C SER A 277 15.14 -4.55 0.91
N ASP A 278 14.06 -5.17 1.41
CA ASP A 278 13.13 -5.87 0.54
C ASP A 278 12.44 -4.87 -0.39
N ARG A 279 12.57 -5.16 -1.68
CA ARG A 279 12.03 -4.41 -2.81
C ARG A 279 11.65 -5.33 -3.97
N GLN A 280 11.41 -6.63 -3.72
CA GLN A 280 11.02 -7.55 -4.78
C GLN A 280 9.70 -7.12 -5.43
N TYR A 281 8.77 -6.65 -4.60
CA TYR A 281 7.49 -6.10 -5.04
C TYR A 281 7.41 -4.64 -4.65
N VAL A 282 7.12 -3.78 -5.62
CA VAL A 282 7.09 -2.33 -5.41
C VAL A 282 5.78 -1.76 -5.92
N ARG A 283 5.06 -1.08 -5.02
CA ARG A 283 3.91 -0.27 -5.34
C ARG A 283 4.34 1.04 -5.97
N VAL A 284 3.66 1.42 -7.03
CA VAL A 284 3.71 2.75 -7.61
C VAL A 284 2.34 3.37 -7.52
N ILE A 285 2.28 4.56 -6.91
CA ILE A 285 1.09 5.40 -6.91
C ILE A 285 1.45 6.63 -7.74
N SER A 286 0.74 6.85 -8.84
CA SER A 286 0.92 8.05 -9.66
C SER A 286 -0.39 8.79 -9.79
N ILE A 287 -0.42 10.05 -9.36
CA ILE A 287 -1.58 10.93 -9.42
C ILE A 287 -1.29 12.00 -10.47
N GLY A 288 -1.94 11.89 -11.63
CA GLY A 288 -1.87 12.89 -12.68
C GLY A 288 -2.90 14.00 -12.48
N ASP A 289 -2.50 15.26 -12.63
CA ASP A 289 -3.37 16.44 -12.57
C ASP A 289 -3.40 17.18 -13.91
N ASN A 290 -4.60 17.56 -14.34
CA ASN A 290 -4.76 18.60 -15.36
C ASN A 290 -5.83 19.63 -14.95
N ASN A 291 -5.37 20.79 -14.47
CA ASN A 291 -6.24 21.90 -14.09
C ASN A 291 -7.32 21.48 -13.07
N GLY A 292 -6.91 20.74 -12.05
CA GLY A 292 -7.76 20.28 -10.94
C GLY A 292 -8.58 19.02 -11.23
N VAL A 293 -8.47 18.43 -12.43
CA VAL A 293 -9.01 17.09 -12.69
C VAL A 293 -7.89 16.09 -12.44
N ARG A 294 -8.12 15.12 -11.57
CA ARG A 294 -7.12 14.14 -11.13
C ARG A 294 -7.49 12.72 -11.52
N MET A 295 -6.49 11.97 -11.95
CA MET A 295 -6.59 10.54 -12.23
C MET A 295 -5.42 9.86 -11.55
N GLY A 296 -5.63 8.68 -10.97
CA GLY A 296 -4.56 7.91 -10.36
C GLY A 296 -4.29 6.59 -11.07
N VAL A 297 -3.06 6.12 -10.94
CA VAL A 297 -2.60 4.77 -11.28
C VAL A 297 -2.04 4.15 -10.01
N TRP A 298 -2.52 2.97 -9.66
CA TRP A 298 -1.97 2.10 -8.60
C TRP A 298 -1.48 0.84 -9.29
N ALA A 299 -0.16 0.66 -9.29
CA ALA A 299 0.47 -0.50 -9.89
C ALA A 299 1.34 -1.19 -8.86
N VAL A 300 1.46 -2.51 -8.96
CA VAL A 300 2.51 -3.27 -8.27
C VAL A 300 3.40 -3.87 -9.34
N PHE A 301 4.70 -3.63 -9.19
CA PHE A 301 5.72 -4.19 -10.05
C PHE A 301 6.48 -5.27 -9.32
N GLU A 302 6.70 -6.40 -10.00
CA GLU A 302 7.76 -7.33 -9.63
C GLU A 302 9.08 -6.79 -10.19
N VAL A 303 10.05 -6.62 -9.31
CA VAL A 303 11.32 -5.94 -9.57
C VAL A 303 12.47 -6.93 -9.40
N ALA A 304 13.17 -7.18 -10.49
CA ALA A 304 14.40 -7.96 -10.55
C ALA A 304 15.46 -7.20 -11.37
N ARG A 305 16.72 -7.61 -11.26
CA ARG A 305 17.88 -6.87 -11.82
C ARG A 305 17.71 -6.38 -13.25
N ASN A 306 17.06 -7.17 -14.11
CA ASN A 306 16.86 -6.85 -15.52
C ASN A 306 15.37 -6.81 -15.91
N ARG A 307 14.45 -6.75 -14.95
CA ARG A 307 13.02 -6.91 -15.23
C ARG A 307 12.18 -6.14 -14.22
N VAL A 308 11.37 -5.21 -14.72
CA VAL A 308 10.36 -4.49 -13.95
C VAL A 308 9.02 -4.75 -14.63
N ILE A 309 8.22 -5.67 -14.08
CA ILE A 309 6.98 -6.16 -14.70
C ILE A 309 5.79 -5.71 -13.87
N PRO A 310 4.76 -5.08 -14.46
CA PRO A 310 3.52 -4.87 -13.73
C PRO A 310 2.82 -6.22 -13.50
N ILE A 311 2.50 -6.53 -12.24
CA ILE A 311 1.71 -7.69 -11.83
C ILE A 311 0.32 -7.29 -11.34
N TYR A 312 0.14 -6.02 -11.00
CA TYR A 312 -1.14 -5.41 -10.69
C TYR A 312 -1.22 -4.02 -11.33
N TRP A 313 -2.39 -3.66 -11.84
CA TRP A 313 -2.64 -2.34 -12.44
C TRP A 313 -4.09 -1.93 -12.26
N ARG A 314 -4.31 -0.78 -11.60
CA ARG A 314 -5.62 -0.16 -11.43
C ARG A 314 -5.54 1.32 -11.78
N GLU A 315 -6.54 1.80 -12.50
CA GLU A 315 -6.73 3.22 -12.77
C GLU A 315 -8.07 3.67 -12.21
N GLU A 316 -8.08 4.78 -11.50
CA GLU A 316 -9.31 5.34 -10.93
C GLU A 316 -9.31 6.86 -10.96
N HIS A 317 -10.52 7.41 -10.92
CA HIS A 317 -10.73 8.84 -10.82
C HIS A 317 -10.59 9.27 -9.36
N MET A 318 -9.76 10.29 -9.11
CA MET A 318 -9.59 10.84 -7.78
C MET A 318 -10.71 11.86 -7.51
N GLN A 319 -11.37 11.75 -6.36
CA GLN A 319 -12.36 12.72 -5.91
C GLN A 319 -11.70 13.97 -5.32
#